data_AF-A0A3D9EBI3-F1
#
_entry.id   AF-A0A3D9EBI3-F1
#
_cell.length_a   1.000
_cell.length_b   1.000
_cell.length_c   1.000
_cell.angle_alpha   90.00
_cell.angle_beta   90.00
_cell.angle_gamma   90.00
#
_symmetry.space_group_name_H-M   'P 1'
#
loop_
_entity.id
_entity.type
_entity.pdbx_description
1 polymer ?
#
loop_
_entity_poly.entity_id
_entity_poly.type
_entity_poly.pdbx_seq_one_letter_code
_entity_poly.pdbx_strand_id
1 'polypeptide(L)'
;MPLTELALPEWPPACDWRLHNRLHRPGRLAVGDVVLQWPWAEPPAAARLLCLNMAIAGEGAWIRLPEAWVAARLGPVDLAATLALPARARTLLLNLRLAPWLDALGAALERPVALVTAPREPPAYRLALGILVGEQVTVADCAFGAEAAACLRRYLERLPASSTPAFAGVPLQARVEAGRQWLTVAECRALQPGDVVLLETPAPDSARLVIGDRLGARVRQSDDGWLLSEPLGSLDLARTPPMLDSELDATLDELPLELICQVGQLRLTLADLRGLGEGSVLPLNANPPGQVELLLNGRRFALGELIRLGDGLGVRLLRVERA
;
A
#
# COMPACT_ATOMS: atom_id res chain seq x y z
N MET A 1 21.93 2.37 9.72
CA MET A 1 21.82 1.73 8.39
C MET A 1 20.59 2.30 7.73
N PRO A 2 20.66 2.79 6.49
CA PRO A 2 19.49 3.35 5.83
C PRO A 2 18.48 2.21 5.64
N LEU A 3 17.23 2.46 6.02
CA LEU A 3 16.11 1.65 5.58
C LEU A 3 16.05 1.83 4.07
N THR A 4 16.51 0.83 3.32
CA THR A 4 16.36 0.84 1.87
C THR A 4 14.87 0.88 1.57
N GLU A 5 14.49 1.91 0.84
CA GLU A 5 13.18 2.12 0.26
C GLU A 5 12.68 0.78 -0.32
N LEU A 6 11.55 0.29 0.17
CA LEU A 6 10.83 -0.80 -0.50
C LEU A 6 10.57 -0.31 -1.92
N ALA A 7 11.36 -0.78 -2.89
CA ALA A 7 11.11 -0.50 -4.29
C ALA A 7 9.78 -1.18 -4.65
N LEU A 8 8.70 -0.41 -4.50
CA LEU A 8 7.36 -0.83 -4.85
C LEU A 8 7.34 -1.22 -6.34
N PRO A 9 6.51 -2.19 -6.73
CA PRO A 9 6.40 -2.54 -8.13
C PRO A 9 5.90 -1.33 -8.93
N GLU A 10 6.74 -0.82 -9.84
CA GLU A 10 6.39 0.27 -10.75
C GLU A 10 5.25 -0.21 -11.66
N TRP A 11 4.05 0.29 -11.40
CA TRP A 11 2.85 0.00 -12.19
C TRP A 11 2.44 1.25 -12.97
N PRO A 12 2.22 1.17 -14.29
CA PRO A 12 1.76 2.31 -15.06
C PRO A 12 0.34 2.76 -14.61
N PRO A 13 0.03 4.07 -14.70
CA PRO A 13 -1.19 4.67 -14.13
C PRO A 13 -2.51 4.22 -14.77
N ALA A 14 -2.45 3.55 -15.94
CA ALA A 14 -3.64 3.04 -16.65
C ALA A 14 -4.17 1.70 -16.10
N CYS A 15 -3.64 1.22 -14.98
CA CYS A 15 -3.96 -0.11 -14.45
C CYS A 15 -5.14 -0.12 -13.47
N ASP A 16 -5.87 -1.24 -13.48
CA ASP A 16 -6.95 -1.59 -12.55
C ASP A 16 -6.42 -1.59 -11.11
N TRP A 17 -6.76 -0.55 -10.35
CA TRP A 17 -6.35 -0.28 -8.97
C TRP A 17 -6.56 -1.47 -8.01
N ARG A 18 -7.44 -2.41 -8.35
CA ARG A 18 -7.72 -3.62 -7.56
C ARG A 18 -6.56 -4.61 -7.56
N LEU A 19 -5.85 -4.77 -8.68
CA LEU A 19 -4.66 -5.63 -8.78
C LEU A 19 -3.51 -5.04 -7.96
N HIS A 20 -3.30 -3.72 -8.09
CA HIS A 20 -2.34 -2.97 -7.31
C HIS A 20 -2.56 -3.19 -5.80
N ASN A 21 -3.79 -2.94 -5.33
CA ASN A 21 -4.15 -3.12 -3.91
C ASN A 21 -4.01 -4.57 -3.39
N ARG A 22 -4.12 -5.59 -4.26
CA ARG A 22 -3.93 -6.99 -3.86
C ARG A 22 -2.47 -7.41 -3.76
N LEU A 23 -1.60 -6.84 -4.59
CA LEU A 23 -0.16 -7.12 -4.58
C LEU A 23 0.59 -6.38 -3.47
N HIS A 24 -0.02 -5.34 -2.90
CA HIS A 24 0.45 -4.74 -1.64
C HIS A 24 0.08 -5.54 -0.38
N ARG A 25 -0.71 -6.63 -0.51
CA ARG A 25 -1.06 -7.50 0.63
C ARG A 25 -0.11 -8.68 0.73
N PRO A 26 0.33 -9.09 1.94
CA PRO A 26 1.02 -10.34 2.17
C PRO A 26 0.19 -11.52 1.63
N GLY A 27 0.62 -12.11 0.53
CA GLY A 27 -0.01 -13.23 -0.13
C GLY A 27 0.99 -14.37 -0.32
N ARG A 28 0.45 -15.58 -0.46
CA ARG A 28 1.21 -16.77 -0.80
C ARG A 28 0.52 -17.51 -1.94
N LEU A 29 1.29 -17.95 -2.91
CA LEU A 29 0.84 -18.72 -4.06
C LEU A 29 1.68 -19.99 -4.16
N ALA A 30 1.04 -21.13 -3.91
CA ALA A 30 1.67 -22.42 -4.10
C ALA A 30 1.67 -22.78 -5.59
N VAL A 31 2.86 -22.90 -6.17
CA VAL A 31 3.12 -23.30 -7.56
C VAL A 31 3.95 -24.59 -7.53
N GLY A 32 3.26 -25.73 -7.51
CA GLY A 32 3.92 -27.03 -7.35
C GLY A 32 4.60 -27.14 -5.98
N ASP A 33 5.92 -27.34 -5.98
CA ASP A 33 6.75 -27.45 -4.77
C ASP A 33 7.25 -26.08 -4.24
N VAL A 34 6.89 -24.99 -4.91
CA VAL A 34 7.33 -23.64 -4.59
C VAL A 34 6.18 -22.83 -4.01
N VAL A 35 6.45 -22.03 -2.99
CA VAL A 35 5.51 -21.01 -2.51
C VAL A 35 6.05 -19.63 -2.85
N LEU A 36 5.40 -18.95 -3.80
CA LEU A 36 5.64 -17.54 -4.10
C LEU A 36 4.97 -16.67 -3.03
N GLN A 37 5.64 -15.62 -2.57
CA GLN A 37 5.16 -14.71 -1.53
C GLN A 37 5.36 -13.25 -1.95
N TRP A 38 4.44 -12.36 -1.62
CA TRP A 38 4.55 -10.91 -1.85
C TRP A 38 3.81 -10.17 -0.75
N PRO A 39 4.07 -8.88 -0.46
CA PRO A 39 5.27 -8.16 -0.89
C PRO A 39 6.50 -8.81 -0.22
N TRP A 40 7.63 -8.81 -0.93
CA TRP A 40 8.87 -9.38 -0.43
C TRP A 40 9.95 -8.30 -0.37
N ALA A 41 10.74 -8.30 0.71
CA ALA A 41 11.82 -7.33 0.94
C ALA A 41 13.04 -7.60 0.04
N GLU A 42 13.92 -6.61 -0.11
CA GLU A 42 15.07 -6.65 -1.02
C GLU A 42 15.85 -7.98 -1.01
N PRO A 43 16.38 -8.41 -2.18
CA PRO A 43 17.22 -9.60 -2.25
C PRO A 43 18.42 -9.47 -1.29
N PRO A 44 18.85 -10.56 -0.62
CA PRO A 44 20.17 -10.56 -0.01
C PRO A 44 21.19 -10.25 -1.11
N ALA A 45 22.01 -9.22 -0.89
CA ALA A 45 22.85 -8.55 -1.89
C ALA A 45 23.87 -9.46 -2.66
N ALA A 46 23.93 -10.75 -2.34
CA ALA A 46 24.90 -11.71 -2.85
C ALA A 46 24.32 -12.81 -3.79
N ALA A 47 23.02 -12.79 -4.11
CA ALA A 47 22.42 -13.84 -4.95
C ALA A 47 22.68 -13.60 -6.46
N ARG A 48 23.30 -14.58 -7.14
CA ARG A 48 23.38 -14.59 -8.61
C ARG A 48 22.03 -14.97 -9.20
N LEU A 49 21.46 -14.09 -10.02
CA LEU A 49 20.15 -14.28 -10.65
C LEU A 49 20.30 -14.62 -12.15
N LEU A 50 19.62 -15.67 -12.59
CA LEU A 50 19.50 -16.07 -13.98
C LEU A 50 18.18 -15.55 -14.55
N CYS A 51 18.25 -14.73 -15.59
CA CYS A 51 17.08 -14.25 -16.32
C CYS A 51 16.54 -15.33 -17.28
N LEU A 52 15.27 -15.70 -17.12
CA LEU A 52 14.55 -16.62 -17.98
C LEU A 52 13.44 -15.85 -18.72
N ASN A 53 13.54 -15.80 -20.04
CA ASN A 53 12.50 -15.23 -20.88
C ASN A 53 11.35 -16.22 -21.04
N MET A 54 10.13 -15.73 -20.93
CA MET A 54 8.90 -16.50 -20.92
C MET A 54 7.90 -15.93 -21.93
N ALA A 55 7.01 -16.79 -22.40
CA ALA A 55 5.78 -16.39 -23.05
C ALA A 55 4.59 -16.85 -22.20
N ILE A 56 3.71 -15.91 -21.85
CA ILE A 56 2.47 -16.17 -21.11
C ILE A 56 1.33 -15.77 -22.05
N ALA A 57 0.50 -16.73 -22.47
CA ALA A 57 -0.59 -16.48 -23.41
C ALA A 57 -0.16 -15.80 -24.74
N GLY A 58 1.11 -15.92 -25.13
CA GLY A 58 1.67 -15.31 -26.35
C GLY A 58 2.37 -13.96 -26.16
N GLU A 59 2.21 -13.31 -25.01
CA GLU A 59 2.92 -12.07 -24.63
C GLU A 59 4.29 -12.37 -24.00
N GLY A 60 5.22 -11.43 -24.14
CA GLY A 60 6.55 -11.51 -23.54
C GLY A 60 6.55 -11.28 -22.03
N ALA A 61 7.24 -12.13 -21.30
CA ALA A 61 7.51 -11.99 -19.88
C ALA A 61 8.96 -12.41 -19.59
N TRP A 62 9.50 -12.01 -18.44
CA TRP A 62 10.72 -12.59 -17.91
C TRP A 62 10.62 -12.76 -16.41
N ILE A 63 11.38 -13.72 -15.88
CA ILE A 63 11.59 -13.90 -14.45
C ILE A 63 13.08 -14.10 -14.22
N ARG A 64 13.67 -13.45 -13.23
CA ARG A 64 15.00 -13.82 -12.76
C ARG A 64 14.88 -14.61 -11.48
N LEU A 65 15.56 -15.75 -11.50
CA LEU A 65 15.55 -16.72 -10.42
C LEU A 65 16.99 -16.92 -9.96
N PRO A 66 17.23 -17.25 -8.68
CA PRO A 66 18.56 -17.59 -8.22
C PRO A 66 19.15 -18.76 -9.02
N GLU A 67 20.41 -18.65 -9.44
CA GLU A 67 21.12 -19.72 -10.15
C GLU A 67 21.06 -21.05 -9.38
N ALA A 68 21.17 -20.98 -8.05
CA ALA A 68 21.06 -22.15 -7.17
C ALA A 68 19.70 -22.85 -7.27
N TRP A 69 18.61 -22.08 -7.41
CA TRP A 69 17.25 -22.62 -7.55
C TRP A 69 17.08 -23.35 -8.90
N VAL A 70 17.65 -22.78 -9.97
CA VAL A 70 17.61 -23.38 -11.31
C VAL A 70 18.49 -24.63 -11.36
N ALA A 71 19.70 -24.54 -10.83
CA ALA A 71 20.65 -25.66 -10.76
C ALA A 71 20.06 -26.87 -10.02
N ALA A 72 19.37 -26.65 -8.89
CA ALA A 72 18.70 -27.72 -8.14
C ALA A 72 17.67 -28.51 -8.97
N ARG A 73 17.04 -27.87 -9.98
CA ARG A 73 16.03 -28.50 -10.86
C ARG A 73 16.61 -29.09 -12.14
N LEU A 74 17.84 -28.77 -12.50
CA LEU A 74 18.55 -29.41 -13.61
C LEU A 74 18.97 -30.85 -13.27
N GLY A 75 19.00 -31.21 -11.97
CA GLY A 75 19.35 -32.53 -11.48
C GLY A 75 20.84 -32.83 -11.73
N PRO A 76 21.19 -33.88 -12.49
CA PRO A 76 22.59 -34.24 -12.76
C PRO A 76 23.27 -33.33 -13.79
N VAL A 77 22.51 -32.45 -14.46
CA VAL A 77 23.05 -31.58 -15.50
C VAL A 77 23.58 -30.30 -14.87
N ASP A 78 24.85 -29.99 -15.13
CA ASP A 78 25.47 -28.76 -14.65
C ASP A 78 24.86 -27.50 -15.30
N LEU A 79 24.67 -26.47 -14.48
CA LEU A 79 24.12 -25.20 -14.90
C LEU A 79 25.08 -24.47 -15.86
N ALA A 80 26.38 -24.46 -15.59
CA ALA A 80 27.34 -23.76 -16.47
C ALA A 80 27.40 -24.41 -17.86
N ALA A 81 27.42 -25.75 -17.91
CA ALA A 81 27.31 -26.50 -19.17
C ALA A 81 26.00 -26.19 -19.93
N THR A 82 24.88 -26.09 -19.20
CA THR A 82 23.58 -25.72 -19.78
C THR A 82 23.58 -24.30 -20.37
N LEU A 83 24.20 -23.34 -19.67
CA LEU A 83 24.28 -21.95 -20.10
C LEU A 83 25.17 -21.77 -21.33
N ALA A 84 26.18 -22.64 -21.51
CA ALA A 84 27.06 -22.66 -22.68
C ALA A 84 26.41 -23.19 -23.97
N LEU A 85 25.22 -23.81 -23.88
CA LEU A 85 24.50 -24.31 -25.06
C LEU A 85 23.99 -23.16 -25.96
N PRO A 86 23.83 -23.41 -27.27
CA PRO A 86 23.15 -22.48 -28.17
C PRO A 86 21.76 -22.11 -27.65
N ALA A 87 21.32 -20.86 -27.86
CA ALA A 87 20.11 -20.32 -27.25
C ALA A 87 18.87 -21.22 -27.38
N ARG A 88 18.62 -21.78 -28.57
CA ARG A 88 17.50 -22.70 -28.81
C ARG A 88 17.61 -24.00 -27.99
N ALA A 89 18.79 -24.63 -27.99
CA ALA A 89 19.03 -25.87 -27.24
C ALA A 89 18.94 -25.63 -25.72
N ARG A 90 19.49 -24.52 -25.24
CA ARG A 90 19.39 -24.08 -23.85
C ARG A 90 17.94 -23.88 -23.41
N THR A 91 17.17 -23.10 -24.17
CA THR A 91 15.75 -22.84 -23.88
C THR A 91 14.94 -24.13 -23.89
N LEU A 92 15.20 -25.05 -24.84
CA LEU A 92 14.49 -26.34 -24.91
C LEU A 92 14.82 -27.23 -23.70
N LEU A 93 16.09 -27.34 -23.31
CA LEU A 93 16.50 -28.11 -22.14
C LEU A 93 15.90 -27.53 -20.85
N LEU A 94 15.93 -26.20 -20.68
CA LEU A 94 15.32 -25.53 -19.53
C LEU A 94 13.81 -25.71 -19.49
N ASN A 95 13.12 -25.63 -20.64
CA ASN A 95 11.67 -25.92 -20.70
C ASN A 95 11.38 -27.34 -20.22
N LEU A 96 12.15 -28.35 -20.67
CA LEU A 96 11.94 -29.74 -20.27
C LEU A 96 12.19 -29.97 -18.78
N ARG A 97 13.25 -29.37 -18.22
CA ARG A 97 13.62 -29.55 -16.80
C ARG A 97 12.72 -28.77 -15.86
N LEU A 98 12.25 -27.60 -16.28
CA LEU A 98 11.35 -26.76 -15.49
C LEU A 98 9.87 -27.02 -15.81
N ALA A 99 9.54 -27.98 -16.69
CA ALA A 99 8.18 -28.27 -17.12
C ALA A 99 7.19 -28.43 -15.95
N PRO A 100 7.46 -29.19 -14.87
CA PRO A 100 6.51 -29.31 -13.76
C PRO A 100 6.17 -27.98 -13.09
N TRP A 101 7.15 -27.07 -12.99
CA TRP A 101 6.95 -25.75 -12.43
C TRP A 101 6.25 -24.80 -13.41
N LEU A 102 6.61 -24.85 -14.69
CA LEU A 102 5.97 -24.07 -15.76
C LEU A 102 4.50 -24.47 -15.93
N ASP A 103 4.19 -25.76 -15.87
CA ASP A 103 2.83 -26.30 -15.94
C ASP A 103 2.00 -25.89 -14.72
N ALA A 104 2.58 -25.96 -13.51
CA ALA A 104 1.92 -25.47 -12.30
C ALA A 104 1.65 -23.96 -12.36
N LEU A 105 2.59 -23.19 -12.89
CA LEU A 105 2.43 -21.75 -13.07
C LEU A 105 1.38 -21.44 -14.14
N GLY A 106 1.35 -22.22 -15.22
CA GLY A 106 0.32 -22.11 -16.25
C GLY A 106 -1.08 -22.49 -15.76
N ALA A 107 -1.18 -23.51 -14.90
CA ALA A 107 -2.42 -23.89 -14.25
C ALA A 107 -2.93 -22.77 -13.31
N ALA A 108 -2.04 -22.16 -12.51
CA ALA A 108 -2.40 -21.04 -11.63
C ALA A 108 -2.86 -19.80 -12.43
N LEU A 109 -2.23 -19.52 -13.58
CA LEU A 109 -2.60 -18.39 -14.44
C LEU A 109 -3.74 -18.70 -15.42
N GLU A 110 -4.23 -19.95 -15.47
CA GLU A 110 -5.19 -20.44 -16.48
C GLU A 110 -4.74 -20.17 -17.93
N ARG A 111 -3.44 -20.16 -18.17
CA ARG A 111 -2.81 -19.86 -19.45
C ARG A 111 -1.54 -20.69 -19.65
N PRO A 112 -1.21 -21.12 -20.88
CA PRO A 112 0.03 -21.82 -21.13
C PRO A 112 1.23 -20.89 -20.89
N VAL A 113 2.26 -21.44 -20.26
CA VAL A 113 3.52 -20.74 -19.99
C VAL A 113 4.69 -21.59 -20.45
N ALA A 114 5.59 -20.97 -21.22
CA ALA A 114 6.79 -21.63 -21.73
C ALA A 114 7.97 -20.66 -21.74
N LEU A 115 9.18 -21.17 -21.63
CA LEU A 115 10.39 -20.38 -21.84
C LEU A 115 10.62 -20.15 -23.33
N VAL A 116 11.05 -18.94 -23.68
CA VAL A 116 11.34 -18.54 -25.07
C VAL A 116 12.77 -18.03 -25.19
N THR A 117 13.32 -18.05 -26.40
CA THR A 117 14.71 -17.60 -26.63
C THR A 117 14.85 -16.09 -26.56
N ALA A 118 13.81 -15.35 -26.94
CA ALA A 118 13.77 -13.89 -26.89
C ALA A 118 12.34 -13.44 -26.54
N PRO A 119 12.18 -12.37 -25.73
CA PRO A 119 10.86 -11.79 -25.47
C PRO A 119 10.29 -11.21 -26.76
N ARG A 120 8.98 -11.39 -27.00
CA ARG A 120 8.30 -10.86 -28.18
C ARG A 120 8.07 -9.36 -28.13
N GLU A 121 7.82 -8.82 -26.93
CA GLU A 121 7.67 -7.39 -26.62
C GLU A 121 8.21 -7.12 -25.22
N PRO A 122 8.69 -5.90 -24.89
CA PRO A 122 9.15 -5.58 -23.55
C PRO A 122 7.97 -5.55 -22.57
N PRO A 123 8.04 -6.29 -21.45
CA PRO A 123 6.96 -6.31 -20.46
C PRO A 123 6.77 -4.93 -19.79
N ALA A 124 5.52 -4.57 -19.54
CA ALA A 124 5.12 -3.27 -18.99
C ALA A 124 5.06 -3.24 -17.45
N TYR A 125 4.89 -4.41 -16.81
CA TYR A 125 4.69 -4.54 -15.38
C TYR A 125 5.88 -5.24 -14.73
N ARG A 126 6.34 -4.78 -13.57
CA ARG A 126 7.39 -5.42 -12.77
C ARG A 126 6.89 -5.79 -11.39
N LEU A 127 7.27 -6.96 -10.89
CA LEU A 127 6.89 -7.44 -9.57
C LEU A 127 8.05 -8.17 -8.90
N ALA A 128 8.33 -7.83 -7.64
CA ALA A 128 9.26 -8.57 -6.79
C ALA A 128 8.50 -9.61 -5.96
N LEU A 129 9.03 -10.83 -5.93
CA LEU A 129 8.44 -12.00 -5.30
C LEU A 129 9.46 -12.70 -4.40
N GLY A 130 9.03 -13.13 -3.23
CA GLY A 130 9.74 -14.11 -2.41
C GLY A 130 9.44 -15.51 -2.91
N ILE A 131 10.44 -16.36 -3.02
CA ILE A 131 10.34 -17.77 -3.39
C ILE A 131 10.75 -18.61 -2.18
N LEU A 132 9.78 -19.30 -1.58
CA LEU A 132 10.01 -20.27 -0.52
C LEU A 132 10.10 -21.68 -1.13
N VAL A 133 11.22 -22.36 -0.91
CA VAL A 133 11.42 -23.78 -1.25
C VAL A 133 11.91 -24.51 0.00
N GLY A 134 11.06 -25.35 0.58
CA GLY A 134 11.32 -25.90 1.92
C GLY A 134 11.40 -24.77 2.96
N GLU A 135 12.52 -24.68 3.68
CA GLU A 135 12.79 -23.61 4.65
C GLU A 135 13.59 -22.43 4.06
N GLN A 136 14.09 -22.54 2.83
CA GLN A 136 14.88 -21.49 2.21
C GLN A 136 13.97 -20.45 1.55
N VAL A 137 14.21 -19.18 1.88
CA VAL A 137 13.58 -18.07 1.17
C VAL A 137 14.58 -17.39 0.26
N THR A 138 14.17 -17.18 -0.99
CA THR A 138 14.94 -16.51 -2.02
C THR A 138 14.08 -15.46 -2.72
N VAL A 139 14.65 -14.68 -3.63
CA VAL A 139 13.95 -13.59 -4.32
C VAL A 139 13.92 -13.84 -5.81
N ALA A 140 12.80 -13.47 -6.42
CA ALA A 140 12.66 -13.37 -7.85
C ALA A 140 12.06 -12.02 -8.24
N ASP A 141 12.62 -11.41 -9.25
CA ASP A 141 12.02 -10.29 -9.97
C ASP A 141 11.41 -10.82 -11.26
N CYS A 142 10.18 -10.43 -11.55
CA CYS A 142 9.55 -10.74 -12.82
C CYS A 142 8.99 -9.50 -13.48
N ALA A 143 8.88 -9.56 -14.80
CA ALA A 143 8.12 -8.59 -15.54
C ALA A 143 7.25 -9.28 -16.58
N PHE A 144 6.07 -8.71 -16.81
CA PHE A 144 5.06 -9.31 -17.67
C PHE A 144 4.20 -8.25 -18.38
N GLY A 145 3.48 -8.68 -19.41
CA GLY A 145 2.54 -7.85 -20.17
C GLY A 145 1.13 -7.77 -19.56
N ALA A 146 0.21 -7.13 -20.26
CA ALA A 146 -1.14 -6.83 -19.77
C ALA A 146 -2.02 -8.07 -19.59
N GLU A 147 -1.92 -9.05 -20.50
CA GLU A 147 -2.73 -10.28 -20.39
C GLU A 147 -2.30 -11.10 -19.16
N ALA A 148 -0.99 -11.18 -18.91
CA ALA A 148 -0.45 -11.84 -17.73
C ALA A 148 -0.86 -11.13 -16.42
N ALA A 149 -0.87 -9.79 -16.41
CA ALA A 149 -1.38 -9.00 -15.30
C ALA A 149 -2.86 -9.29 -15.02
N ALA A 150 -3.68 -9.37 -16.07
CA ALA A 150 -5.09 -9.70 -15.96
C ALA A 150 -5.32 -11.14 -15.43
N CYS A 151 -4.49 -12.10 -15.83
CA CYS A 151 -4.54 -13.47 -15.30
C CYS A 151 -4.19 -13.52 -13.82
N LEU A 152 -3.10 -12.84 -13.42
CA LEU A 152 -2.69 -12.73 -12.03
C LEU A 152 -3.80 -12.08 -11.18
N ARG A 153 -4.46 -11.03 -11.69
CA ARG A 153 -5.62 -10.41 -11.02
C ARG A 153 -6.72 -11.41 -10.72
N ARG A 154 -7.20 -12.14 -11.74
CA ARG A 154 -8.27 -13.14 -11.57
C ARG A 154 -7.89 -14.18 -10.54
N TYR A 155 -6.63 -14.61 -10.53
CA TYR A 155 -6.14 -15.57 -9.55
C TYR A 155 -6.14 -14.98 -8.12
N LEU A 156 -5.59 -13.78 -7.95
CA LEU A 156 -5.52 -13.08 -6.66
C LEU A 156 -6.90 -12.72 -6.08
N GLU A 157 -7.88 -12.44 -6.93
CA GLU A 157 -9.27 -12.19 -6.53
C GLU A 157 -9.95 -13.46 -5.97
N ARG A 158 -9.55 -14.64 -6.45
CA ARG A 158 -10.09 -15.93 -5.99
C ARG A 158 -9.40 -16.45 -4.73
N LEU A 159 -8.19 -15.96 -4.41
CA LEU A 159 -7.54 -16.32 -3.16
C LEU A 159 -8.37 -15.80 -1.99
N PRO A 160 -8.74 -16.67 -1.02
CA PRO A 160 -9.40 -16.20 0.19
C PRO A 160 -8.51 -15.14 0.83
N ALA A 161 -9.06 -13.96 1.11
CA ALA A 161 -8.36 -13.00 1.95
C ALA A 161 -8.02 -13.74 3.25
N SER A 162 -6.77 -13.71 3.69
CA SER A 162 -6.35 -14.29 4.96
C SER A 162 -7.11 -13.60 6.10
N SER A 163 -8.31 -14.07 6.38
CA SER A 163 -9.15 -13.63 7.46
C SER A 163 -9.86 -14.86 8.01
N THR A 164 -9.80 -15.01 9.32
CA THR A 164 -10.90 -15.68 10.01
C THR A 164 -12.18 -14.91 9.65
N PRO A 165 -13.23 -15.56 9.12
CA PRO A 165 -14.46 -14.90 8.69
C PRO A 165 -15.22 -14.23 9.85
N ALA A 166 -14.91 -14.62 11.09
CA ALA A 166 -15.40 -13.93 12.29
C ALA A 166 -15.02 -12.44 12.23
N PHE A 167 -16.04 -11.58 12.30
CA PHE A 167 -15.93 -10.12 12.33
C PHE A 167 -15.58 -9.40 11.01
N ALA A 168 -15.46 -10.10 9.88
CA ALA A 168 -15.11 -9.46 8.60
C ALA A 168 -16.03 -8.27 8.23
N GLY A 169 -17.32 -8.38 8.52
CA GLY A 169 -18.33 -7.34 8.23
C GLY A 169 -18.50 -6.27 9.31
N VAL A 170 -17.71 -6.27 10.39
CA VAL A 170 -17.85 -5.25 11.44
C VAL A 170 -17.46 -3.88 10.87
N PRO A 171 -18.38 -2.91 10.86
CA PRO A 171 -18.08 -1.57 10.37
C PRO A 171 -17.26 -0.79 11.40
N LEU A 172 -16.22 -0.13 10.92
CA LEU A 172 -15.36 0.77 11.67
C LEU A 172 -15.44 2.16 11.04
N GLN A 173 -15.50 3.18 11.89
CA GLN A 173 -15.46 4.56 11.44
C GLN A 173 -14.01 4.97 11.20
N ALA A 174 -13.76 5.48 10.00
CA ALA A 174 -12.50 6.07 9.61
C ALA A 174 -12.73 7.55 9.29
N ARG A 175 -11.81 8.41 9.72
CA ARG A 175 -11.87 9.85 9.48
C ARG A 175 -10.59 10.32 8.81
N VAL A 176 -10.72 11.31 7.94
CA VAL A 176 -9.56 11.98 7.33
C VAL A 176 -9.41 13.34 7.98
N GLU A 177 -8.26 13.53 8.63
CA GLU A 177 -7.88 14.72 9.37
C GLU A 177 -6.87 15.53 8.54
N ALA A 178 -7.22 16.75 8.14
CA ALA A 178 -6.31 17.64 7.42
C ALA A 178 -5.18 18.16 8.30
N GLY A 179 -5.45 18.31 9.60
CA GLY A 179 -4.49 18.80 10.58
C GLY A 179 -5.14 18.97 11.95
N ARG A 180 -4.33 19.36 12.93
CA ARG A 180 -4.75 19.56 14.32
C ARG A 180 -4.18 20.84 14.90
N GLN A 181 -4.74 21.32 16.00
CA GLN A 181 -4.22 22.46 16.75
C GLN A 181 -4.62 22.36 18.22
N TRP A 182 -3.74 22.80 19.12
CA TRP A 182 -4.09 23.01 20.52
C TRP A 182 -4.61 24.43 20.71
N LEU A 183 -5.76 24.57 21.37
CA LEU A 183 -6.34 25.86 21.74
C LEU A 183 -6.77 25.83 23.19
N THR A 184 -6.65 26.94 23.89
CA THR A 184 -7.22 27.12 25.22
C THR A 184 -8.74 27.30 25.17
N VAL A 185 -9.42 27.05 26.28
CA VAL A 185 -10.86 27.32 26.41
C VAL A 185 -11.20 28.79 26.14
N ALA A 186 -10.35 29.73 26.57
CA ALA A 186 -10.47 31.16 26.27
C ALA A 186 -10.46 31.43 24.76
N GLU A 187 -9.47 30.89 24.04
CA GLU A 187 -9.35 31.03 22.60
C GLU A 187 -10.56 30.43 21.89
N CYS A 188 -10.99 29.23 22.27
CA CYS A 188 -12.20 28.60 21.69
C CYS A 188 -13.45 29.47 21.86
N ARG A 189 -13.62 30.16 22.99
CA ARG A 189 -14.75 31.08 23.21
C ARG A 189 -14.66 32.37 22.40
N ALA A 190 -13.44 32.84 22.15
CA ALA A 190 -13.18 34.07 21.41
C ALA A 190 -13.38 33.91 19.90
N LEU A 191 -13.23 32.69 19.36
CA LEU A 191 -13.35 32.39 17.93
C LEU A 191 -14.70 32.82 17.32
N GLN A 192 -14.63 33.50 16.19
CA GLN A 192 -15.76 34.00 15.41
C GLN A 192 -15.69 33.51 13.96
N PRO A 193 -16.83 33.47 13.25
CA PRO A 193 -16.83 33.31 11.80
C PRO A 193 -15.94 34.36 11.13
N GLY A 194 -15.05 33.91 10.25
CA GLY A 194 -14.02 34.72 9.58
C GLY A 194 -12.62 34.51 10.14
N ASP A 195 -12.49 34.08 11.41
CA ASP A 195 -11.18 33.80 12.01
C ASP A 195 -10.49 32.63 11.32
N VAL A 196 -9.16 32.65 11.35
CA VAL A 196 -8.34 31.58 10.77
C VAL A 196 -7.53 30.91 11.85
N VAL A 197 -7.64 29.59 11.93
CA VAL A 197 -6.79 28.75 12.79
C VAL A 197 -5.73 28.08 11.93
N LEU A 198 -4.45 28.26 12.28
CA LEU A 198 -3.35 27.55 11.64
C LEU A 198 -3.30 26.10 12.15
N LEU A 199 -3.12 25.15 11.24
CA LEU A 199 -3.10 23.72 11.55
C LEU A 199 -1.68 23.17 11.51
N GLU A 200 -1.37 22.32 12.48
CA GLU A 200 -0.26 21.39 12.39
C GLU A 200 -0.66 20.24 11.47
N THR A 201 0.07 20.07 10.37
CA THR A 201 -0.14 19.01 9.40
C THR A 201 0.97 17.96 9.50
N PRO A 202 0.69 16.68 9.17
CA PRO A 202 1.70 15.63 9.24
C PRO A 202 2.82 15.80 8.21
N ALA A 203 2.48 16.32 7.02
CA ALA A 203 3.41 16.71 5.97
C ALA A 203 2.69 17.69 5.01
N PRO A 204 3.43 18.45 4.18
CA PRO A 204 2.84 19.33 3.16
C PRO A 204 1.88 18.55 2.26
N ASP A 205 0.73 19.15 1.95
CA ASP A 205 -0.28 18.62 1.04
C ASP A 205 -0.77 17.20 1.37
N SER A 206 -0.70 16.84 2.65
CA SER A 206 -1.14 15.53 3.15
C SER A 206 -2.11 15.69 4.31
N ALA A 207 -2.96 14.68 4.45
CA ALA A 207 -3.84 14.51 5.58
C ALA A 207 -3.54 13.15 6.24
N ARG A 208 -4.26 12.85 7.32
CA ARG A 208 -4.11 11.61 8.06
C ARG A 208 -5.44 10.87 8.11
N LEU A 209 -5.44 9.63 7.65
CA LEU A 209 -6.51 8.68 7.94
C LEU A 209 -6.35 8.19 9.38
N VAL A 210 -7.41 8.27 10.17
CA VAL A 210 -7.47 7.73 11.53
C VAL A 210 -8.64 6.78 11.66
N ILE A 211 -8.40 5.60 12.23
CA ILE A 211 -9.40 4.56 12.45
C ILE A 211 -9.37 4.15 13.92
N GLY A 212 -10.51 4.31 14.59
CA GLY A 212 -10.71 3.88 15.98
C GLY A 212 -9.65 4.39 16.96
N ASP A 213 -9.07 5.56 16.71
CA ASP A 213 -8.04 6.18 17.54
C ASP A 213 -6.83 5.25 17.81
N ARG A 214 -6.51 4.36 16.87
CA ARG A 214 -5.40 3.41 17.08
C ARG A 214 -4.61 3.13 15.83
N LEU A 215 -5.27 3.18 14.69
CA LEU A 215 -4.64 2.96 13.40
C LEU A 215 -4.67 4.24 12.60
N GLY A 216 -3.64 4.45 11.79
CA GLY A 216 -3.71 5.47 10.76
C GLY A 216 -2.61 5.36 9.74
N ALA A 217 -2.74 6.23 8.75
CA ALA A 217 -1.83 6.34 7.63
C ALA A 217 -1.92 7.76 7.06
N ARG A 218 -0.83 8.24 6.50
CA ARG A 218 -0.79 9.43 5.65
C ARG A 218 -1.60 9.18 4.38
N VAL A 219 -2.41 10.17 4.03
CA VAL A 219 -3.18 10.19 2.78
C VAL A 219 -2.93 11.49 2.03
N ARG A 220 -3.07 11.45 0.71
CA ARG A 220 -2.95 12.60 -0.18
C ARG A 220 -4.18 12.69 -1.07
N GLN A 221 -4.62 13.91 -1.35
CA GLN A 221 -5.74 14.13 -2.25
C GLN A 221 -5.33 13.82 -3.70
N SER A 222 -6.22 13.16 -4.43
CA SER A 222 -6.13 12.80 -5.85
C SER A 222 -7.46 13.12 -6.53
N ASP A 223 -7.51 13.07 -7.86
CA ASP A 223 -8.72 13.34 -8.65
C ASP A 223 -9.85 12.36 -8.30
N ASP A 224 -9.49 11.10 -7.99
CA ASP A 224 -10.43 10.01 -7.70
C ASP A 224 -10.72 9.82 -6.19
N GLY A 225 -10.13 10.63 -5.30
CA GLY A 225 -10.34 10.53 -3.86
C GLY A 225 -9.07 10.72 -3.02
N TRP A 226 -8.93 9.94 -1.94
CA TRP A 226 -7.79 10.04 -1.03
C TRP A 226 -6.87 8.83 -1.14
N LEU A 227 -5.65 9.04 -1.62
CA LEU A 227 -4.64 8.00 -1.79
C LEU A 227 -3.87 7.77 -0.48
N LEU A 228 -3.78 6.55 0.02
CA LEU A 228 -2.85 6.18 1.08
C LEU A 228 -1.41 6.29 0.57
N SER A 229 -0.61 7.11 1.23
CA SER A 229 0.81 7.31 0.91
C SER A 229 1.74 6.43 1.76
N GLU A 230 1.19 5.66 2.70
CA GLU A 230 1.93 4.75 3.57
C GLU A 230 0.99 3.61 4.04
N PRO A 231 1.52 2.46 4.48
CA PRO A 231 0.71 1.40 5.06
C PRO A 231 0.06 1.84 6.38
N LEU A 232 -1.07 1.19 6.73
CA LEU A 232 -1.70 1.37 8.03
C LEU A 232 -0.74 0.95 9.16
N GLY A 233 -0.41 1.90 10.01
CA GLY A 233 0.42 1.70 11.19
C GLY A 233 -0.34 1.94 12.48
N SER A 234 0.29 1.59 13.61
CA SER A 234 -0.15 2.07 14.92
C SER A 234 -0.02 3.59 14.94
N LEU A 235 -1.08 4.27 15.32
CA LEU A 235 -1.03 5.69 15.58
C LEU A 235 -0.42 5.89 16.96
N ASP A 236 0.73 6.55 17.03
CA ASP A 236 1.25 7.00 18.31
C ASP A 236 0.46 8.24 18.73
N LEU A 237 -0.57 8.01 19.56
CA LEU A 237 -1.52 9.04 19.99
C LEU A 237 -1.04 9.84 21.21
N ALA A 238 0.11 9.51 21.78
CA ALA A 238 0.67 10.23 22.92
C ALA A 238 1.21 11.60 22.47
N ARG A 239 0.32 12.51 22.07
CA ARG A 239 0.60 13.94 22.03
C ARG A 239 0.27 14.49 23.40
N THR A 240 1.29 14.77 24.18
CA THR A 240 1.13 15.51 25.41
C THR A 240 0.64 16.91 25.04
N PRO A 241 -0.45 17.42 25.64
CA PRO A 241 -0.77 18.84 25.51
C PRO A 241 0.47 19.66 25.92
N PRO A 242 0.66 20.86 25.34
CA PRO A 242 1.72 21.75 25.81
C PRO A 242 1.61 21.86 27.33
N MET A 243 2.72 21.57 28.01
CA MET A 243 2.77 21.48 29.47
C MET A 243 2.17 22.76 30.04
N LEU A 244 1.02 22.67 30.70
CA LEU A 244 0.59 23.70 31.64
C LEU A 244 1.64 23.67 32.74
N ASP A 245 2.40 24.75 32.88
CA ASP A 245 3.27 24.90 34.04
C ASP A 245 2.43 24.62 35.27
N SER A 246 2.97 23.75 36.12
CA SER A 246 2.26 23.07 37.19
C SER A 246 1.91 24.03 38.31
N GLU A 247 0.97 24.94 38.09
CA GLU A 247 0.27 25.65 39.15
C GLU A 247 -1.15 25.09 39.21
N LEU A 248 -1.52 24.59 40.38
CA LEU A 248 -2.84 24.05 40.71
C LEU A 248 -3.97 25.12 40.64
N ASP A 249 -3.66 26.29 40.08
CA ASP A 249 -4.52 27.46 39.86
C ASP A 249 -4.80 27.74 38.37
N ALA A 250 -4.44 26.84 37.44
CA ALA A 250 -4.83 26.97 36.04
C ALA A 250 -6.36 27.16 35.94
N THR A 251 -6.78 28.33 35.50
CA THR A 251 -8.20 28.64 35.35
C THR A 251 -8.81 27.72 34.29
N LEU A 252 -10.13 27.48 34.35
CA LEU A 252 -10.82 26.69 33.32
C LEU A 252 -10.57 27.22 31.89
N ASP A 253 -10.23 28.51 31.77
CA ASP A 253 -9.98 29.21 30.53
C ASP A 253 -8.63 28.85 29.89
N GLU A 254 -7.66 28.37 30.67
CA GLU A 254 -6.32 27.99 30.20
C GLU A 254 -6.21 26.51 29.79
N LEU A 255 -7.27 25.72 30.01
CA LEU A 255 -7.26 24.30 29.71
C LEU A 255 -7.05 24.06 28.19
N PRO A 256 -6.01 23.31 27.77
CA PRO A 256 -5.77 23.01 26.37
C PRO A 256 -6.78 21.98 25.86
N LEU A 257 -7.39 22.30 24.73
CA LEU A 257 -8.31 21.46 23.98
C LEU A 257 -7.71 21.16 22.60
N GLU A 258 -7.78 19.90 22.18
CA GLU A 258 -7.33 19.50 20.84
C GLU A 258 -8.45 19.78 19.82
N LEU A 259 -8.17 20.70 18.90
CA LEU A 259 -8.95 20.95 17.71
C LEU A 259 -8.48 20.04 16.58
N ILE A 260 -9.40 19.25 16.02
CA ILE A 260 -9.15 18.38 14.87
C ILE A 260 -9.90 18.95 13.67
N CYS A 261 -9.19 19.19 12.58
CA CYS A 261 -9.77 19.58 11.31
C CYS A 261 -10.08 18.34 10.46
N GLN A 262 -11.35 17.92 10.46
CA GLN A 262 -11.84 16.75 9.74
C GLN A 262 -12.34 17.14 8.35
N VAL A 263 -11.77 16.51 7.32
CA VAL A 263 -12.24 16.62 5.93
C VAL A 263 -13.54 15.85 5.75
N GLY A 264 -13.60 14.65 6.33
CA GLY A 264 -14.80 13.84 6.33
C GLY A 264 -14.54 12.47 6.94
N GLN A 265 -15.55 11.61 6.79
CA GLN A 265 -15.59 10.28 7.37
C GLN A 265 -16.08 9.26 6.37
N LEU A 266 -15.62 8.02 6.53
CA LEU A 266 -16.10 6.87 5.79
C LEU A 266 -16.21 5.67 6.72
N ARG A 267 -17.11 4.75 6.37
CA ARG A 267 -17.26 3.47 7.06
C ARG A 267 -16.49 2.42 6.28
N LEU A 268 -15.58 1.74 6.97
CA LEU A 268 -14.78 0.65 6.44
C LEU A 268 -15.04 -0.59 7.26
N THR A 269 -15.27 -1.72 6.62
CA THR A 269 -15.35 -2.99 7.34
C THR A 269 -13.97 -3.47 7.79
N LEU A 270 -13.89 -4.36 8.78
CA LEU A 270 -12.63 -5.04 9.10
C LEU A 270 -12.02 -5.76 7.90
N ALA A 271 -12.84 -6.24 6.96
CA ALA A 271 -12.37 -6.79 5.69
C ALA A 271 -11.73 -5.72 4.79
N ASP A 272 -12.34 -4.53 4.71
CA ASP A 272 -11.80 -3.40 3.95
C ASP A 272 -10.46 -2.92 4.52
N LEU A 273 -10.37 -2.79 5.85
CA LEU A 273 -9.14 -2.35 6.53
C LEU A 273 -7.97 -3.31 6.31
N ARG A 274 -8.20 -4.63 6.41
CA ARG A 274 -7.20 -5.64 6.03
C ARG A 274 -6.81 -5.56 4.56
N GLY A 275 -7.64 -4.90 3.77
CA GLY A 275 -7.46 -4.73 2.36
C GLY A 275 -6.75 -3.47 1.92
N LEU A 276 -6.50 -2.54 2.85
CA LEU A 276 -5.80 -1.29 2.59
C LEU A 276 -4.28 -1.48 2.66
N GLY A 277 -3.59 -0.80 1.76
CA GLY A 277 -2.14 -0.66 1.71
C GLY A 277 -1.75 0.67 1.10
N GLU A 278 -0.44 0.95 1.04
CA GLU A 278 0.06 2.10 0.28
C GLU A 278 -0.45 2.04 -1.17
N GLY A 279 -0.84 3.19 -1.73
CA GLY A 279 -1.49 3.30 -3.04
C GLY A 279 -3.00 3.03 -3.05
N SER A 280 -3.61 2.64 -1.92
CA SER A 280 -5.07 2.46 -1.85
C SER A 280 -5.81 3.80 -1.93
N VAL A 281 -6.83 3.89 -2.78
CA VAL A 281 -7.70 5.07 -2.87
C VAL A 281 -8.96 4.88 -2.01
N LEU A 282 -9.24 5.86 -1.16
CA LEU A 282 -10.42 5.89 -0.30
C LEU A 282 -11.50 6.82 -0.89
N PRO A 283 -12.72 6.31 -1.10
CA PRO A 283 -13.85 7.14 -1.49
C PRO A 283 -14.37 7.85 -0.24
N LEU A 284 -13.93 9.09 -0.01
CA LEU A 284 -14.57 9.93 0.99
C LEU A 284 -15.91 10.44 0.45
N ASN A 285 -16.94 10.42 1.29
CA ASN A 285 -18.15 11.19 1.01
C ASN A 285 -17.76 12.67 1.01
N ALA A 286 -17.82 13.29 -0.17
CA ALA A 286 -17.38 14.66 -0.34
C ALA A 286 -18.31 15.62 0.43
N ASN A 287 -17.74 16.33 1.40
CA ASN A 287 -18.22 17.69 1.69
C ASN A 287 -18.02 18.56 0.44
N PRO A 288 -18.74 19.70 0.31
CA PRO A 288 -18.41 20.69 -0.70
C PRO A 288 -16.89 20.95 -0.72
N PRO A 289 -16.28 21.15 -1.90
CA PRO A 289 -14.83 21.23 -2.04
C PRO A 289 -14.27 22.30 -1.10
N GLY A 290 -13.28 21.90 -0.27
CA GLY A 290 -12.64 22.78 0.71
C GLY A 290 -13.36 22.93 2.04
N GLN A 291 -14.62 22.49 2.17
CA GLN A 291 -15.37 22.57 3.43
C GLN A 291 -15.00 21.43 4.39
N VAL A 292 -14.76 21.80 5.65
CA VAL A 292 -14.29 20.90 6.70
C VAL A 292 -15.09 21.08 7.99
N GLU A 293 -15.13 20.02 8.78
CA GLU A 293 -15.68 20.06 10.14
C GLU A 293 -14.55 20.21 11.15
N LEU A 294 -14.75 21.06 12.15
CA LEU A 294 -13.82 21.24 13.25
C LEU A 294 -14.38 20.56 14.49
N LEU A 295 -13.59 19.67 15.07
CA LEU A 295 -13.97 18.88 16.24
C LEU A 295 -13.11 19.28 17.43
N LEU A 296 -13.73 19.57 18.58
CA LEU A 296 -13.06 19.69 19.87
C LEU A 296 -13.36 18.45 20.70
N ASN A 297 -12.33 17.72 21.12
CA ASN A 297 -12.49 16.45 21.85
C ASN A 297 -13.53 15.50 21.21
N GLY A 298 -13.54 15.44 19.88
CA GLY A 298 -14.46 14.60 19.09
C GLY A 298 -15.89 15.13 18.91
N ARG A 299 -16.24 16.30 19.46
CA ARG A 299 -17.55 16.95 19.23
C ARG A 299 -17.40 18.06 18.21
N ARG A 300 -18.33 18.13 17.25
CA ARG A 300 -18.33 19.22 16.26
C ARG A 300 -18.52 20.56 16.97
N PHE A 301 -17.60 21.47 16.70
CA PHE A 301 -17.54 22.82 17.26
C PHE A 301 -17.77 23.88 16.18
N ALA A 302 -17.30 23.64 14.95
CA ALA A 302 -17.43 24.62 13.88
C ALA A 302 -17.41 23.96 12.49
N LEU A 303 -17.85 24.73 11.50
CA LEU A 303 -17.62 24.47 10.08
C LEU A 303 -16.61 25.49 9.57
N GLY A 304 -15.70 25.03 8.73
CA GLY A 304 -14.66 25.87 8.16
C GLY A 304 -14.38 25.56 6.70
N GLU A 305 -13.49 26.36 6.13
CA GLU A 305 -12.94 26.18 4.79
C GLU A 305 -11.42 26.14 4.89
N LEU A 306 -10.80 25.13 4.28
CA LEU A 306 -9.35 25.03 4.19
C LEU A 306 -8.79 26.14 3.32
N ILE A 307 -7.80 26.86 3.85
CA ILE A 307 -7.08 27.90 3.13
C ILE A 307 -5.57 27.68 3.25
N ARG A 308 -4.84 28.05 2.21
CA ARG A 308 -3.38 28.02 2.23
C ARG A 308 -2.84 29.39 2.63
N LEU A 309 -1.95 29.41 3.62
CA LEU A 309 -1.28 30.61 4.11
C LEU A 309 0.23 30.43 3.96
N GLY A 310 0.78 30.89 2.83
CA GLY A 310 2.17 30.60 2.46
C GLY A 310 2.38 29.09 2.32
N ASP A 311 3.28 28.54 3.14
CA ASP A 311 3.59 27.10 3.17
C ASP A 311 2.71 26.32 4.17
N GLY A 312 1.90 27.01 4.97
CA GLY A 312 1.05 26.42 6.00
C GLY A 312 -0.40 26.18 5.54
N LEU A 313 -1.06 25.22 6.20
CA LEU A 313 -2.50 24.97 6.05
C LEU A 313 -3.26 25.63 7.20
N GLY A 314 -4.25 26.44 6.88
CA GLY A 314 -5.17 27.03 7.85
C GLY A 314 -6.61 26.63 7.57
N VAL A 315 -7.48 26.87 8.54
CA VAL A 315 -8.93 26.74 8.39
C VAL A 315 -9.59 28.06 8.75
N ARG A 316 -10.32 28.64 7.81
CA ARG A 316 -11.18 29.80 8.04
C ARG A 316 -12.52 29.35 8.57
N LEU A 317 -12.94 29.87 9.71
CA LEU A 317 -14.23 29.56 10.31
C LEU A 317 -15.36 30.16 9.47
N LEU A 318 -16.30 29.33 9.04
CA LEU A 318 -17.52 29.77 8.35
C LEU A 318 -18.67 29.91 9.35
N ARG A 319 -18.72 29.02 10.33
CA ARG A 319 -19.74 29.00 11.37
C ARG A 319 -19.19 28.35 12.62
N VAL A 320 -19.46 28.94 13.77
CA VAL A 320 -19.16 28.36 15.09
C VAL A 320 -20.46 27.91 15.74
N GLU A 321 -20.51 26.66 16.19
CA GLU A 321 -21.61 26.08 16.94
C GLU A 321 -21.32 26.31 18.43
N ARG A 322 -21.98 27.33 19.02
CA ARG A 322 -21.89 27.55 20.47
C ARG A 322 -22.69 26.45 21.18
N ALA A 323 -22.03 25.74 22.09
CA ALA A 323 -22.65 24.76 22.98
C ALA A 323 -23.56 25.43 24.02
#